data_AF-H9FGT0-F1
#
_entry.id   AF-H9FGT0-F1
#
_cell.length_a   1.000
_cell.length_b   1.000
_cell.length_c   1.000
_cell.angle_alpha   90.00
_cell.angle_beta   90.00
_cell.angle_gamma   90.00
#
_symmetry.space_group_name_H-M   'P 1'
#
loop_
_entity.id
_entity.type
_entity.pdbx_description
1 polymer ?
#
loop_
_entity_poly.entity_id
_entity_poly.type
_entity_poly.pdbx_seq_one_letter_code
_entity_poly.pdbx_strand_id
1 'polypeptide(L)'
;ELGKLLQLVLGCAISCEKKQEHIQRIMTLEESVQHVVMEAIQELMTKDTPGSLSPETYGNFDSQSRRYYFLSEEAEEGDELQQRCLDLERQLMLLSEEKQSLAQENAALRERVGRPEGEGTPGLTAKKLLLLQSQLEQLQEENFRLESG
;
A
#
# COMPACT_ATOMS: atom_id res chain seq x y z
N GLU A 1 29.64 -21.22 16.48
CA GLU A 1 30.02 -20.51 15.24
C GLU A 1 31.51 -20.65 14.92
N LEU A 2 32.43 -20.08 15.70
CA LEU A 2 33.89 -20.08 15.42
C LEU A 2 34.51 -21.48 15.20
N GLY A 3 34.08 -22.49 15.97
CA GLY A 3 34.57 -23.87 15.83
C GLY A 3 34.27 -24.50 14.46
N LYS A 4 33.12 -24.16 13.84
CA LYS A 4 32.75 -24.68 12.51
C LYS A 4 33.62 -24.06 11.42
N LEU A 5 33.95 -22.78 11.55
CA LEU A 5 34.85 -22.09 10.62
C LEU A 5 36.27 -22.66 10.71
N LEU A 6 36.77 -22.92 11.93
CA LEU A 6 38.07 -23.54 12.14
C LEU A 6 38.14 -24.97 11.57
N GLN A 7 37.07 -25.77 11.73
CA GLN A 7 36.96 -27.09 11.11
C GLN A 7 36.98 -27.02 9.58
N LEU A 8 36.30 -26.04 8.97
CA LEU A 8 36.31 -25.86 7.52
C LEU A 8 37.71 -25.48 7.01
N VAL A 9 38.37 -24.54 7.67
CA VAL A 9 39.74 -24.13 7.33
C VAL A 9 40.71 -25.29 7.47
N LEU A 10 40.57 -26.10 8.54
CA LEU A 10 41.35 -27.32 8.73
C LEU A 10 41.07 -28.34 7.61
N GLY A 11 39.81 -28.55 7.25
CA GLY A 11 39.38 -29.41 6.13
C GLY A 11 39.99 -28.99 4.79
N CYS A 12 40.04 -27.68 4.51
CA CYS A 12 40.72 -27.14 3.33
C CYS A 12 42.24 -27.35 3.38
N ALA A 13 42.88 -27.16 4.54
CA ALA A 13 44.32 -27.30 4.72
C ALA A 13 44.81 -28.76 4.57
N ILE A 14 43.99 -29.74 4.93
CA ILE A 14 44.30 -31.17 4.76
C ILE A 14 43.93 -31.72 3.37
N SER A 15 43.10 -31.00 2.61
CA SER A 15 42.61 -31.43 1.28
C SER A 15 43.34 -30.74 0.12
N CYS A 16 44.20 -29.76 0.40
CA CYS A 16 44.94 -29.03 -0.63
C CYS A 16 46.20 -29.77 -1.13
N GLU A 17 46.81 -29.28 -2.21
CA GLU A 17 48.03 -29.86 -2.80
C GLU A 17 49.21 -29.94 -1.82
N LYS A 18 49.25 -29.02 -0.83
CA LYS A 18 50.28 -28.97 0.22
C LYS A 18 49.89 -29.74 1.49
N LYS A 19 48.89 -30.62 1.44
CA LYS A 19 48.41 -31.36 2.61
C LYS A 19 49.50 -32.06 3.42
N GLN A 20 50.53 -32.60 2.76
CA GLN A 20 51.64 -33.28 3.43
C GLN A 20 52.45 -32.33 4.33
N GLU A 21 52.67 -31.08 3.89
CA GLU A 21 53.36 -30.05 4.66
C GLU A 21 52.52 -29.61 5.87
N HIS A 22 51.20 -29.50 5.71
CA HIS A 22 50.28 -29.17 6.79
C HIS A 22 50.15 -30.31 7.82
N ILE A 23 50.05 -31.57 7.38
CA ILE A 23 50.03 -32.75 8.26
C ILE A 23 51.34 -32.86 9.03
N GLN A 24 52.48 -32.66 8.37
CA GLN A 24 53.78 -32.71 9.03
C GLN A 24 53.93 -31.62 10.09
N ARG A 25 53.42 -30.40 9.83
CA ARG A 25 53.36 -29.34 10.84
C ARG A 25 52.47 -29.73 12.02
N ILE A 26 51.33 -30.37 11.79
CA ILE A 26 50.44 -30.85 12.87
C ILE A 26 51.19 -31.87 13.75
N MET A 27 52.00 -32.76 13.17
CA MET A 27 52.82 -33.72 13.92
C MET A 27 53.94 -33.10 14.77
N THR A 28 54.24 -31.80 14.59
CA THR A 28 55.20 -31.08 15.44
C THR A 28 54.56 -30.37 16.64
N LEU A 29 53.21 -30.37 16.71
CA LEU A 29 52.46 -29.77 17.82
C LEU A 29 52.46 -30.70 19.05
N GLU A 30 51.96 -30.19 20.17
CA GLU A 30 51.76 -31.00 21.38
C GLU A 30 50.76 -32.14 21.14
N GLU A 31 50.99 -33.29 21.78
CA GLU A 31 50.19 -34.51 21.62
C GLU A 31 48.69 -34.28 21.91
N SER A 32 48.37 -33.43 22.89
CA SER A 32 47.00 -33.01 23.23
C SER A 32 46.30 -32.31 22.06
N VAL A 33 47.03 -31.44 21.34
CA VAL A 33 46.52 -30.71 20.17
C VAL A 33 46.40 -31.63 18.96
N GLN A 34 47.36 -32.54 18.79
CA GLN A 34 47.31 -33.54 17.72
C GLN A 34 46.06 -34.41 17.82
N HIS A 35 45.68 -34.85 19.02
CA HIS A 35 44.47 -35.65 19.23
C HIS A 35 43.20 -34.88 18.87
N VAL A 36 43.07 -33.62 19.32
CA VAL A 36 41.90 -32.78 18.99
C VAL A 36 41.80 -32.53 17.48
N VAL A 37 42.93 -32.30 16.81
CA VAL A 37 42.97 -32.12 15.35
C VAL A 37 42.64 -33.43 14.64
N MET A 38 43.14 -34.56 15.12
CA MET A 38 42.85 -35.88 14.56
C MET A 38 41.36 -36.24 14.69
N GLU A 39 40.74 -35.97 15.84
CA GLU A 39 39.30 -36.14 16.06
C GLU A 39 38.50 -35.23 15.11
N ALA A 40 38.89 -33.96 14.95
CA ALA A 40 38.23 -33.05 14.03
C ALA A 40 38.38 -33.49 12.55
N ILE A 41 39.54 -34.02 12.16
CA ILE A 41 39.77 -34.58 10.82
C ILE A 41 38.93 -35.84 10.61
N GLN A 42 38.85 -36.73 11.60
CA GLN A 42 38.02 -37.93 11.53
C GLN A 42 36.52 -37.57 11.48
N GLU A 43 36.09 -36.58 12.25
CA GLU A 43 34.72 -36.07 12.20
C GLU A 43 34.41 -35.48 10.81
N LEU A 44 35.34 -34.73 10.20
CA LEU A 44 35.20 -34.23 8.84
C LEU A 44 35.12 -35.38 7.82
N MET A 45 36.04 -36.35 7.86
CA MET A 45 36.09 -37.46 6.91
C MET A 45 34.93 -38.45 7.06
N THR A 46 34.41 -38.65 8.27
CA THR A 46 33.22 -39.48 8.49
C THR A 46 31.95 -38.78 8.04
N LYS A 47 31.87 -37.45 8.21
CA LYS A 47 30.79 -36.60 7.69
C LYS A 47 30.87 -36.41 6.17
N ASP A 48 32.08 -36.46 5.60
CA ASP A 48 32.39 -36.46 4.16
C ASP A 48 32.50 -37.87 3.56
N THR A 49 32.04 -38.92 4.27
CA THR A 49 31.81 -40.21 3.61
C THR A 49 30.78 -39.96 2.51
N PRO A 50 31.00 -40.37 1.25
CA PRO A 50 30.04 -40.21 0.15
C PRO A 50 28.84 -41.18 0.30
N GLY A 51 28.38 -41.38 1.53
CA GLY A 51 27.12 -42.00 1.92
C GLY A 51 26.19 -41.04 2.67
N SER A 52 26.57 -39.77 2.87
CA SER A 52 25.69 -38.72 3.43
C SER A 52 25.42 -37.55 2.48
N LEU A 53 25.72 -37.68 1.19
CA LEU A 53 24.86 -37.08 0.16
C LEU A 53 23.58 -37.88 0.12
N SER A 54 22.83 -37.84 1.22
CA SER A 54 21.49 -38.34 1.21
C SER A 54 20.69 -37.49 0.21
N PRO A 55 19.68 -38.07 -0.46
CA PRO A 55 18.76 -37.33 -1.32
C PRO A 55 18.17 -36.09 -0.63
N GLU A 56 18.19 -36.05 0.70
CA GLU A 56 17.78 -34.89 1.49
C GLU A 56 18.66 -33.65 1.30
N THR A 57 19.95 -33.74 0.97
CA THR A 57 20.77 -32.52 0.77
C THR A 57 20.49 -31.87 -0.59
N TYR A 58 20.24 -32.66 -1.63
CA TYR A 58 19.76 -32.17 -2.93
C TYR A 58 18.31 -31.66 -2.81
N GLY A 59 17.49 -32.35 -2.00
CA GLY A 59 16.16 -31.87 -1.60
C GLY A 59 16.18 -30.63 -0.70
N ASN A 60 17.26 -30.37 0.03
CA ASN A 60 17.40 -29.20 0.89
C ASN A 60 17.70 -27.93 0.09
N PHE A 61 18.47 -28.03 -1.01
CA PHE A 61 18.64 -26.91 -1.92
C PHE A 61 17.33 -26.59 -2.66
N ASP A 62 16.57 -27.62 -3.09
CA ASP A 62 15.25 -27.44 -3.71
C ASP A 62 14.20 -26.91 -2.71
N SER A 63 14.26 -27.33 -1.44
CA SER A 63 13.35 -26.82 -0.42
C SER A 63 13.69 -25.40 0.02
N GLN A 64 14.97 -25.05 0.10
CA GLN A 64 15.42 -23.68 0.33
C GLN A 64 15.09 -22.75 -0.84
N SER A 65 15.28 -23.20 -2.08
CA SER A 65 14.93 -22.41 -3.27
C SER A 65 13.42 -22.22 -3.38
N ARG A 66 12.61 -23.26 -3.14
CA ARG A 66 11.14 -23.15 -3.06
C ARG A 66 10.71 -22.19 -1.96
N ARG A 67 11.31 -22.28 -0.77
CA ARG A 67 11.00 -21.37 0.33
C ARG A 67 11.30 -19.92 -0.03
N TYR A 68 12.42 -19.67 -0.73
CA TYR A 68 12.77 -18.33 -1.18
C TYR A 68 11.83 -17.82 -2.28
N TYR A 69 11.41 -18.69 -3.20
CA TYR A 69 10.41 -18.38 -4.22
C TYR A 69 9.06 -17.98 -3.59
N PHE A 70 8.54 -18.77 -2.65
CA PHE A 70 7.29 -18.43 -1.95
C PHE A 70 7.41 -17.13 -1.15
N LEU A 71 8.53 -16.90 -0.46
CA LEU A 71 8.74 -15.64 0.25
C LEU A 71 8.85 -14.43 -0.69
N SER A 72 9.38 -14.63 -1.91
CA SER A 72 9.42 -13.59 -2.95
C SER A 72 8.03 -13.28 -3.49
N GLU A 73 7.22 -14.32 -3.74
CA GLU A 73 5.85 -14.19 -4.21
C GLU A 73 4.96 -13.51 -3.14
N GLU A 74 5.08 -13.91 -1.87
CA GLU A 74 4.38 -13.27 -0.74
C GLU A 74 4.79 -11.79 -0.58
N ALA A 75 6.07 -11.46 -0.82
CA ALA A 75 6.55 -10.08 -0.77
C ALA A 75 5.99 -9.24 -1.94
N GLU A 76 5.97 -9.79 -3.16
CA GLU A 76 5.38 -9.13 -4.33
C GLU A 76 3.88 -8.94 -4.17
N GLU A 77 3.13 -9.93 -3.68
CA GLU A 77 1.70 -9.80 -3.36
C GLU A 77 1.45 -8.70 -2.32
N GLY A 78 2.31 -8.60 -1.30
CA GLY A 78 2.26 -7.54 -0.30
C GLY A 78 2.43 -6.15 -0.91
N ASP A 79 3.41 -5.99 -1.80
CA ASP A 79 3.69 -4.74 -2.49
C ASP A 79 2.54 -4.35 -3.45
N GLU A 80 1.96 -5.32 -4.18
CA GLU A 80 0.79 -5.10 -5.04
C GLU A 80 -0.45 -4.66 -4.25
N LEU A 81 -0.71 -5.32 -3.11
CA LEU A 81 -1.80 -4.94 -2.22
C LEU A 81 -1.59 -3.54 -1.64
N GLN A 82 -0.37 -3.21 -1.24
CA GLN A 82 -0.03 -1.88 -0.74
C GLN A 82 -0.23 -0.81 -1.82
N GLN A 83 0.19 -1.07 -3.06
CA GLN A 83 -0.03 -0.15 -4.18
C GLN A 83 -1.53 0.05 -4.44
N ARG A 84 -2.31 -1.03 -4.43
CA ARG A 84 -3.77 -0.96 -4.61
C ARG A 84 -4.45 -0.16 -3.50
N CYS A 85 -3.99 -0.27 -2.25
CA CYS A 85 -4.47 0.53 -1.14
C CYS A 85 -4.22 2.02 -1.38
N LEU A 86 -3.01 2.40 -1.79
CA LEU A 86 -2.67 3.81 -2.10
C LEU A 86 -3.53 4.37 -3.25
N ASP A 87 -3.77 3.56 -4.29
CA ASP A 87 -4.62 3.96 -5.41
C ASP A 87 -6.08 4.17 -4.97
N LEU A 88 -6.61 3.28 -4.11
CA LEU A 88 -7.95 3.43 -3.54
C LEU A 88 -8.07 4.65 -2.63
N GLU A 89 -7.07 4.93 -1.80
CA GLU A 89 -7.02 6.14 -0.96
C GLU A 89 -7.07 7.41 -1.81
N ARG A 90 -6.32 7.44 -2.92
CA ARG A 90 -6.35 8.56 -3.87
C ARG A 90 -7.72 8.72 -4.53
N GLN A 91 -8.36 7.62 -4.93
CA GLN A 91 -9.71 7.67 -5.49
C GLN A 91 -10.74 8.17 -4.47
N LEU A 92 -10.64 7.72 -3.21
CA LEU A 92 -11.49 8.19 -2.12
C LEU A 92 -11.32 9.70 -1.87
N MET A 93 -10.09 10.21 -1.93
CA MET A 93 -9.82 11.64 -1.81
C MET A 93 -10.54 12.42 -2.92
N LEU A 94 -10.34 12.04 -4.19
CA LEU A 94 -10.98 12.71 -5.33
C LEU A 94 -12.51 12.67 -5.25
N LEU A 95 -13.09 11.51 -4.93
CA LEU A 95 -14.54 11.39 -4.76
C LEU A 95 -15.08 12.21 -3.59
N SER A 96 -14.29 12.38 -2.53
CA SER A 96 -14.69 13.19 -1.38
C SER A 96 -14.69 14.69 -1.72
N GLU A 97 -13.71 15.15 -2.51
CA GLU A 97 -13.65 16.51 -3.05
C GLU A 97 -14.82 16.78 -4.00
N GLU A 98 -15.10 15.87 -4.94
CA GLU A 98 -16.24 15.99 -5.86
C GLU A 98 -17.57 16.02 -5.10
N LYS A 99 -17.76 15.13 -4.13
CA LYS A 99 -18.95 15.12 -3.27
C LYS A 99 -19.12 16.44 -2.53
N GLN A 100 -18.02 17.01 -2.02
CA GLN A 100 -18.07 18.30 -1.31
C GLN A 100 -18.43 19.45 -2.26
N SER A 101 -17.85 19.46 -3.47
CA SER A 101 -18.19 20.42 -4.52
C SER A 101 -19.67 20.35 -4.91
N LEU A 102 -20.17 19.14 -5.19
CA LEU A 102 -21.58 18.90 -5.53
C LEU A 102 -22.52 19.25 -4.38
N ALA A 103 -22.10 19.04 -3.12
CA ALA A 103 -22.89 19.42 -1.95
C ALA A 103 -23.00 20.95 -1.82
N GLN A 104 -21.92 21.67 -2.08
CA GLN A 104 -21.91 23.13 -2.10
C GLN A 104 -22.80 23.68 -3.24
N GLU A 105 -22.69 23.12 -4.44
CA GLU A 105 -23.55 23.51 -5.56
C GLU A 105 -25.03 23.22 -5.28
N ASN A 106 -25.35 22.05 -4.73
CA ASN A 106 -26.72 21.73 -4.32
C ASN A 106 -27.25 22.70 -3.26
N ALA A 107 -26.42 23.10 -2.28
CA ALA A 107 -26.82 24.10 -1.30
C ALA A 107 -27.14 25.44 -1.96
N ALA A 108 -26.26 25.92 -2.86
CA ALA A 108 -26.46 27.15 -3.60
C ALA A 108 -27.72 27.10 -4.50
N LEU A 109 -27.97 25.97 -5.17
CA LEU A 109 -29.18 25.78 -5.97
C LEU A 109 -30.44 25.74 -5.10
N ARG A 110 -30.40 25.08 -3.93
CA ARG A 110 -31.50 25.08 -2.97
C ARG A 110 -31.79 26.46 -2.41
N GLU A 111 -30.78 27.28 -2.14
CA GLU A 111 -30.98 28.68 -1.77
C GLU A 111 -31.61 29.50 -2.90
N ARG A 112 -31.20 29.25 -4.16
CA ARG A 112 -31.78 29.92 -5.33
C ARG A 112 -33.24 29.52 -5.57
N VAL A 113 -33.59 28.25 -5.41
CA VAL A 113 -34.96 27.74 -5.54
C VAL A 113 -35.82 28.12 -4.32
N GLY A 114 -35.22 28.17 -3.14
CA GLY A 114 -35.85 28.62 -1.90
C GLY A 114 -36.07 30.14 -1.86
N ARG A 115 -35.31 30.90 -2.67
CA ARG A 115 -35.69 32.25 -3.06
C ARG A 115 -36.91 32.14 -3.97
N PRO A 116 -38.07 32.69 -3.60
CA PRO A 116 -39.22 32.69 -4.48
C PRO A 116 -38.81 33.37 -5.79
N GLU A 117 -38.80 32.61 -6.88
CA GLU A 117 -38.66 33.11 -8.25
C GLU A 117 -39.72 34.20 -8.44
N GLY A 118 -39.29 35.47 -8.44
CA GLY A 118 -40.18 36.62 -8.49
C GLY A 118 -40.48 37.26 -7.14
N GLU A 119 -39.47 37.81 -6.48
CA GLU A 119 -39.64 39.00 -5.63
C GLU A 119 -40.05 40.23 -6.48
N GLY A 120 -41.14 40.13 -7.24
CA GLY A 120 -42.09 41.22 -7.22
C GLY A 120 -42.66 41.20 -5.82
N THR A 121 -42.01 41.88 -4.88
CA THR A 121 -42.41 41.99 -3.47
C THR A 121 -43.94 41.95 -3.43
N PRO A 122 -44.58 40.93 -2.81
CA PRO A 122 -46.03 40.76 -2.93
C PRO A 122 -46.80 42.03 -2.54
N GLY A 123 -46.20 42.86 -1.68
CA GLY A 123 -46.67 44.22 -1.38
C GLY A 123 -46.58 45.24 -2.54
N LEU A 124 -45.56 45.22 -3.40
CA LEU A 124 -45.49 46.10 -4.58
C LEU A 124 -46.54 45.71 -5.63
N THR A 125 -46.74 44.41 -5.86
CA THR A 125 -47.74 43.92 -6.81
C THR A 125 -49.14 44.27 -6.31
N ALA A 126 -49.42 44.06 -5.03
CA ALA A 126 -50.68 44.47 -4.41
C ALA A 126 -50.91 46.00 -4.47
N LYS A 127 -49.87 46.81 -4.21
CA LYS A 127 -49.96 48.28 -4.32
C LYS A 127 -50.22 48.74 -5.75
N LYS A 128 -49.55 48.15 -6.75
CA LYS A 128 -49.83 48.44 -8.17
C LYS A 128 -51.26 48.09 -8.54
N LEU A 129 -51.76 46.96 -8.04
CA LEU A 129 -53.12 46.50 -8.33
C LEU A 129 -54.17 47.46 -7.73
N LEU A 130 -53.98 47.90 -6.49
CA LEU A 130 -54.84 48.93 -5.87
C LEU A 130 -54.81 50.27 -6.61
N LEU A 131 -53.63 50.71 -7.06
CA LEU A 131 -53.51 51.96 -7.82
C LEU A 131 -54.25 51.88 -9.17
N LEU A 132 -54.12 50.76 -9.88
CA LEU A 132 -54.84 50.52 -11.13
C LEU A 132 -56.35 50.44 -10.91
N GLN A 133 -56.80 49.85 -9.81
CA GLN A 133 -58.22 49.77 -9.46
C GLN A 133 -58.80 51.17 -9.22
N SER A 134 -58.09 52.04 -8.49
CA SER A 134 -58.52 53.43 -8.29
C SER A 134 -58.55 54.24 -9.58
N GLN A 135 -57.59 54.06 -10.49
CA GLN A 135 -57.62 54.72 -11.80
C GLN A 135 -58.80 54.25 -12.65
N LEU A 136 -59.14 52.95 -12.62
CA LEU A 136 -60.31 52.42 -13.32
C LEU A 136 -61.60 53.05 -12.79
N GLU A 137 -61.75 53.16 -11.47
CA GLU A 137 -62.92 53.80 -10.86
C GLU A 137 -63.05 55.27 -11.27
N GLN A 138 -61.95 56.03 -11.28
CA GLN A 138 -61.95 57.42 -11.74
C GLN A 138 -62.35 57.55 -13.21
N LEU A 139 -61.79 56.71 -14.09
CA LEU A 139 -62.14 56.71 -15.51
C LEU A 139 -63.58 56.27 -15.77
N GLN A 140 -64.12 55.37 -14.94
CA GLN A 140 -65.53 55.00 -15.00
C GLN A 140 -66.44 56.15 -14.56
N GLU A 141 -66.08 56.89 -13.51
CA GLU A 141 -66.83 58.05 -13.05
C GLU A 141 -66.79 59.19 -14.07
N GLU A 142 -65.64 59.42 -14.71
CA GLU A 142 -65.51 60.37 -15.82
C GLU A 142 -66.32 59.94 -17.05
N ASN A 143 -66.26 58.67 -17.45
CA ASN A 143 -67.11 58.16 -18.54
C ASN A 143 -68.59 58.36 -18.21
N PHE A 144 -69.00 57.97 -17.01
CA PHE A 144 -70.39 58.11 -16.60
C PHE A 144 -70.83 59.58 -16.63
N ARG A 145 -69.99 60.52 -16.16
CA ARG A 145 -70.27 61.96 -16.24
C ARG A 145 -70.38 62.46 -17.69
N LEU A 146 -69.54 61.97 -18.59
CA LEU A 146 -69.60 62.32 -20.02
C LEU A 146 -70.80 61.69 -20.73
N GLU A 147 -71.24 60.50 -20.30
CA GLU A 147 -72.42 59.82 -20.83
C GLU A 147 -73.74 60.39 -20.29
N SER A 148 -73.71 61.04 -19.13
CA SER A 148 -74.88 61.62 -18.45
C SER A 148 -75.00 63.14 -18.53
N GLY A 149 -74.04 63.82 -19.21
CA GLY A 149 -74.08 65.24 -19.56
C GLY A 149 -74.38 65.47 -21.04
#